data_AF-A0A2V8JC48-F1
#
_entry.id   AF-A0A2V8JC48-F1
#
_cell.length_a   1.000
_cell.length_b   1.000
_cell.length_c   1.000
_cell.angle_alpha   90.00
_cell.angle_beta   90.00
_cell.angle_gamma   90.00
#
_symmetry.space_group_name_H-M   'P 1'
#
loop_
_entity.id
_entity.type
_entity.pdbx_description
1 polymer ?
#
loop_
_entity_poly.entity_id
_entity_poly.type
_entity_poly.pdbx_seq_one_letter_code
_entity_poly.pdbx_strand_id
1 'polypeptide(L)'
;MICGAEFLEDRGDKSTAEFVRDYADFLETHIERWTVTTQGTLVPEIKRHYIRINPGLIHQCVDEDPNCGTLTLSNQPPGSRSDYPANIIVDAGFLELVRFGIRGPNDPIIQDSLQVVDAVLKVDTPAGPVWRRYNHDGFGQHQDGTSYNGWGIGPAWPMLTAERGIYELAAGHDPEPYIRALENFAGGIGLIPEQVWDAPDLPERHFVFGGETGAAMPLVWAQAEYIKLCRSAADGKNSELIEPVYDRYVRDHRERPAIEIWKSNRQIATVSSGTRLRIQAGSPFLLHWTADEWTHYSDTHSNRTSLDIEFVDLPVPEKPDTIRFTFLWLTENRWEGKDYEIKVHSREASNATGNGGARQDGSKHGQTPAQKRPRVHRVRRVTKSSN
;
A
#
# COMPACT_ATOMS: atom_id res chain seq x y z
N MET A 1 -0.80 11.19 -5.98
CA MET A 1 -0.87 11.47 -7.42
C MET A 1 -2.28 11.79 -7.88
N ILE A 2 -3.29 10.98 -7.54
CA ILE A 2 -4.71 11.27 -7.86
C ILE A 2 -5.15 12.67 -7.45
N CYS A 3 -4.91 13.13 -6.22
CA CYS A 3 -5.25 14.50 -5.83
C CYS A 3 -4.59 15.56 -6.73
N GLY A 4 -3.35 15.33 -7.15
CA GLY A 4 -2.64 16.22 -8.08
C GLY A 4 -3.27 16.25 -9.46
N ALA A 5 -3.78 15.11 -9.94
CA ALA A 5 -4.52 15.05 -11.20
C ALA A 5 -5.86 15.79 -11.12
N GLU A 6 -6.59 15.70 -9.99
CA GLU A 6 -7.81 16.48 -9.78
C GLU A 6 -7.50 17.99 -9.87
N PHE A 7 -6.43 18.46 -9.21
CA PHE A 7 -6.02 19.86 -9.31
C PHE A 7 -5.60 20.30 -10.72
N LEU A 8 -4.97 19.42 -11.50
CA LEU A 8 -4.60 19.70 -12.89
C LEU A 8 -5.85 19.80 -13.77
N GLU A 9 -6.80 18.90 -13.60
CA GLU A 9 -8.07 18.92 -14.33
C GLU A 9 -8.90 20.16 -14.00
N ASP A 10 -8.99 20.54 -12.72
CA ASP A 10 -9.68 21.77 -12.28
C ASP A 10 -9.08 23.04 -12.91
N ARG A 11 -7.79 23.00 -13.26
CA ARG A 11 -7.08 24.09 -13.95
C ARG A 11 -7.16 24.00 -15.47
N GLY A 12 -7.84 23.00 -16.02
CA GLY A 12 -8.02 22.78 -17.45
C GLY A 12 -6.89 22.01 -18.14
N ASP A 13 -5.86 21.56 -17.41
CA ASP A 13 -4.76 20.76 -17.95
C ASP A 13 -5.10 19.26 -17.92
N LYS A 14 -6.06 18.89 -18.76
CA LYS A 14 -6.60 17.52 -18.83
C LYS A 14 -5.57 16.49 -19.26
N SER A 15 -4.72 16.82 -20.22
CA SER A 15 -3.69 15.91 -20.72
C SER A 15 -2.67 15.53 -19.65
N THR A 16 -2.21 16.51 -18.85
CA THR A 16 -1.28 16.22 -17.74
C THR A 16 -2.02 15.51 -16.61
N ALA A 17 -3.28 15.86 -16.33
CA ALA A 17 -4.09 15.15 -15.35
C ALA A 17 -4.23 13.65 -15.70
N GLU A 18 -4.56 13.34 -16.95
CA GLU A 18 -4.64 11.95 -17.45
C GLU A 18 -3.29 11.24 -17.34
N PHE A 19 -2.19 11.89 -17.72
CA PHE A 19 -0.85 11.33 -17.54
C PHE A 19 -0.56 10.95 -16.07
N VAL A 20 -0.87 11.85 -15.14
CA VAL A 20 -0.66 11.63 -13.70
C VAL A 20 -1.56 10.53 -13.15
N ARG A 21 -2.81 10.42 -13.64
CA ARG A 21 -3.71 9.31 -13.27
C ARG A 21 -3.23 7.98 -13.80
N ASP A 22 -2.81 7.92 -15.06
CA ASP A 22 -2.22 6.71 -15.66
C ASP A 22 -0.98 6.26 -14.88
N TYR A 23 -0.13 7.19 -14.46
CA TYR A 23 1.05 6.85 -13.65
C TYR A 23 0.65 6.39 -12.24
N ALA A 24 -0.39 6.98 -11.65
CA ALA A 24 -0.93 6.52 -10.36
C ALA A 24 -1.48 5.10 -10.46
N ASP A 25 -2.23 4.79 -11.52
CA ASP A 25 -2.74 3.45 -11.79
C ASP A 25 -1.59 2.46 -12.02
N PHE A 26 -0.56 2.84 -12.77
CA PHE A 26 0.65 2.04 -12.91
C PHE A 26 1.25 1.67 -11.55
N LEU A 27 1.43 2.64 -10.64
CA LEU A 27 1.95 2.34 -9.30
C LEU A 27 1.01 1.43 -8.53
N GLU A 28 -0.29 1.73 -8.55
CA GLU A 28 -1.30 1.01 -7.79
C GLU A 28 -1.41 -0.47 -8.21
N THR A 29 -1.40 -0.75 -9.52
CA THR A 29 -1.48 -2.14 -10.03
C THR A 29 -0.22 -2.96 -9.74
N HIS A 30 0.88 -2.31 -9.33
CA HIS A 30 2.16 -2.95 -9.04
C HIS A 30 2.42 -3.14 -7.55
N ILE A 31 1.59 -2.58 -6.65
CA ILE A 31 1.80 -2.62 -5.20
C ILE A 31 2.04 -4.07 -4.75
N GLU A 32 1.13 -4.99 -5.04
CA GLU A 32 1.26 -6.38 -4.58
C GLU A 32 2.47 -7.06 -5.22
N ARG A 33 2.68 -6.88 -6.54
CA ARG A 33 3.82 -7.46 -7.26
C ARG A 33 5.15 -7.05 -6.63
N TRP A 34 5.28 -5.79 -6.21
CA TRP A 34 6.53 -5.26 -5.66
C TRP A 34 6.70 -5.48 -4.17
N THR A 35 5.62 -5.62 -3.41
CA THR A 35 5.69 -5.50 -1.95
C THR A 35 5.05 -6.66 -1.19
N VAL A 36 4.40 -7.61 -1.87
CA VAL A 36 3.82 -8.80 -1.22
C VAL A 36 4.69 -10.01 -1.49
N THR A 37 5.37 -10.51 -0.44
CA THR A 37 6.05 -11.80 -0.56
C THR A 37 5.03 -12.90 -0.80
N THR A 38 5.42 -13.95 -1.54
CA THR A 38 4.67 -15.21 -1.68
C THR A 38 5.39 -16.38 -1.01
N GLN A 39 6.54 -16.10 -0.40
CA GLN A 39 7.44 -17.05 0.25
C GLN A 39 7.62 -16.70 1.74
N GLY A 40 6.60 -16.10 2.35
CA GLY A 40 6.59 -15.74 3.75
C GLY A 40 6.87 -16.93 4.68
N THR A 41 7.68 -16.70 5.71
CA THR A 41 8.08 -17.73 6.68
C THR A 41 7.84 -17.35 8.14
N LEU A 42 7.49 -16.09 8.42
CA LEU A 42 7.30 -15.56 9.77
C LEU A 42 6.12 -16.20 10.51
N VAL A 43 5.03 -16.49 9.79
CA VAL A 43 3.90 -17.28 10.26
C VAL A 43 3.73 -18.47 9.31
N PRO A 44 3.87 -19.73 9.77
CA PRO A 44 3.95 -20.89 8.89
C PRO A 44 2.81 -21.02 7.87
N GLU A 45 1.59 -20.69 8.29
CA GLU A 45 0.35 -20.78 7.52
C GLU A 45 0.14 -19.62 6.55
N ILE A 46 0.86 -18.50 6.71
CA ILE A 46 0.66 -17.27 5.93
C ILE A 46 1.87 -17.00 5.04
N LYS A 47 1.76 -17.44 3.79
CA LYS A 47 2.83 -17.24 2.78
C LYS A 47 2.79 -15.89 2.11
N ARG A 48 1.62 -15.24 2.07
CA ARG A 48 1.40 -13.97 1.39
C ARG A 48 1.19 -12.86 2.40
N HIS A 49 2.07 -11.86 2.41
CA HIS A 49 1.93 -10.66 3.24
C HIS A 49 2.82 -9.53 2.69
N TYR A 50 2.51 -8.30 3.05
CA TYR A 50 3.36 -7.15 2.76
C TYR A 50 4.69 -7.26 3.50
N ILE A 51 5.79 -7.08 2.77
CA ILE A 51 7.13 -6.88 3.32
C ILE A 51 7.31 -5.40 3.63
N ARG A 52 8.31 -5.07 4.45
CA ARG A 52 8.59 -3.68 4.81
C ARG A 52 8.92 -2.82 3.59
N ILE A 53 9.90 -3.28 2.83
CA ILE A 53 10.37 -2.58 1.65
C ILE A 53 11.10 -3.55 0.73
N ASN A 54 10.80 -3.46 -0.55
CA ASN A 54 11.60 -4.13 -1.57
C ASN A 54 12.83 -3.25 -1.87
N PRO A 55 14.06 -3.78 -1.75
CA PRO A 55 15.27 -3.00 -2.03
C PRO A 55 15.38 -2.55 -3.49
N GLY A 56 14.58 -3.11 -4.41
CA GLY A 56 14.50 -2.65 -5.79
C GLY A 56 15.82 -2.78 -6.55
N LEU A 57 16.68 -3.72 -6.16
CA LEU A 57 17.96 -3.96 -6.80
C LEU A 57 17.74 -4.67 -8.14
N ILE A 58 17.40 -3.90 -9.18
CA ILE A 58 17.03 -4.35 -10.54
C ILE A 58 18.05 -5.33 -11.14
N HIS A 59 19.34 -5.22 -10.76
CA HIS A 59 20.40 -6.09 -11.26
C HIS A 59 20.57 -7.42 -10.50
N GLN A 60 19.98 -7.54 -9.31
CA GLN A 60 20.07 -8.74 -8.46
C GLN A 60 18.74 -9.50 -8.41
N CYS A 61 17.63 -8.77 -8.56
CA CYS A 61 16.27 -9.27 -8.53
C CYS A 61 15.64 -9.10 -9.89
N VAL A 62 15.39 -10.22 -10.58
CA VAL A 62 14.59 -10.21 -11.80
C VAL A 62 13.21 -9.67 -11.46
N ASP A 63 12.74 -8.74 -12.27
CA ASP A 63 11.33 -8.33 -12.29
C ASP A 63 10.78 -7.71 -11.00
N GLU A 64 11.64 -7.05 -10.20
CA GLU A 64 11.21 -6.31 -9.01
C GLU A 64 10.54 -7.23 -7.96
N ASP A 65 10.96 -8.50 -7.89
CA ASP A 65 10.37 -9.53 -7.02
C ASP A 65 10.63 -9.30 -5.52
N PRO A 66 9.60 -9.21 -4.65
CA PRO A 66 9.73 -9.04 -3.20
C PRO A 66 10.31 -10.26 -2.47
N ASN A 67 10.40 -11.42 -3.14
CA ASN A 67 10.94 -12.64 -2.54
C ASN A 67 12.47 -12.72 -2.60
N CYS A 68 13.12 -11.77 -3.26
CA CYS A 68 14.57 -11.71 -3.38
C CYS A 68 15.13 -10.42 -2.78
N GLY A 69 16.46 -10.36 -2.71
CA GLY A 69 17.18 -9.20 -2.22
C GLY A 69 17.41 -9.21 -0.71
N THR A 70 18.35 -8.35 -0.32
CA THR A 70 18.84 -8.23 1.05
C THR A 70 18.67 -6.79 1.51
N LEU A 71 18.09 -6.59 2.69
CA LEU A 71 18.04 -5.32 3.40
C LEU A 71 19.18 -5.25 4.41
N THR A 72 19.99 -4.21 4.32
CA THR A 72 20.95 -3.85 5.36
C THR A 72 20.25 -2.91 6.35
N LEU A 73 19.93 -3.44 7.53
CA LEU A 73 19.31 -2.67 8.59
C LEU A 73 20.33 -1.79 9.30
N SER A 74 19.92 -0.56 9.62
CA SER A 74 20.71 0.37 10.41
C SER A 74 20.62 0.05 11.91
N ASN A 75 21.47 0.71 12.70
CA ASN A 75 21.40 0.72 14.17
C ASN A 75 21.63 -0.65 14.83
N GLN A 76 22.37 -1.51 14.15
CA GLN A 76 22.73 -2.83 14.65
C GLN A 76 23.98 -2.75 15.52
N PRO A 77 24.08 -3.58 16.58
CA PRO A 77 25.30 -3.69 17.38
C PRO A 77 26.54 -3.94 16.51
N PRO A 78 27.71 -3.36 16.83
CA PRO A 78 28.95 -3.63 16.11
C PRO A 78 29.27 -5.12 16.04
N GLY A 79 29.53 -5.63 14.83
CA GLY A 79 29.83 -7.05 14.59
C GLY A 79 28.62 -7.98 14.62
N SER A 80 27.41 -7.46 14.84
CA SER A 80 26.17 -8.24 14.73
C SER A 80 25.67 -8.30 13.29
N ARG A 81 24.67 -9.15 13.05
CA ARG A 81 24.02 -9.30 11.75
C ARG A 81 23.21 -8.04 11.43
N SER A 82 23.54 -7.39 10.30
CA SER A 82 22.76 -6.29 9.74
C SER A 82 22.00 -6.64 8.47
N ASP A 83 22.37 -7.74 7.80
CA ASP A 83 21.81 -8.13 6.52
C ASP A 83 20.73 -9.20 6.68
N TYR A 84 19.54 -8.90 6.17
CA TYR A 84 18.37 -9.77 6.25
C TYR A 84 17.71 -9.91 4.87
N PRO A 85 17.19 -11.10 4.52
CA PRO A 85 16.32 -11.23 3.35
C PRO A 85 15.15 -10.25 3.46
N ALA A 86 14.84 -9.53 2.38
CA ALA A 86 13.79 -8.52 2.39
C ALA A 86 12.42 -9.11 2.76
N ASN A 87 12.16 -10.34 2.32
CA ASN A 87 10.90 -11.06 2.52
C ASN A 87 10.63 -11.55 3.95
N ILE A 88 11.54 -11.30 4.89
CA ILE A 88 11.32 -11.59 6.32
C ILE A 88 11.36 -10.34 7.19
N ILE A 89 11.44 -9.15 6.60
CA ILE A 89 11.31 -7.89 7.32
C ILE A 89 9.92 -7.35 7.06
N VAL A 90 9.13 -7.16 8.11
CA VAL A 90 7.75 -6.68 8.05
C VAL A 90 7.60 -5.39 8.86
N ASP A 91 6.64 -4.57 8.44
CA ASP A 91 6.24 -3.34 9.13
C ASP A 91 4.73 -3.10 8.92
N ALA A 92 4.11 -2.26 9.73
CA ALA A 92 2.66 -1.99 9.68
C ALA A 92 2.26 -0.90 8.66
N GLY A 93 3.19 -0.32 7.92
CA GLY A 93 2.98 0.79 6.99
C GLY A 93 2.08 0.46 5.79
N PHE A 94 1.83 -0.82 5.51
CA PHE A 94 0.79 -1.22 4.54
C PHE A 94 -0.61 -0.75 4.95
N LEU A 95 -0.86 -0.45 6.23
CA LEU A 95 -2.13 0.11 6.70
C LEU A 95 -2.44 1.47 6.07
N GLU A 96 -1.41 2.21 5.62
CA GLU A 96 -1.58 3.46 4.90
C GLU A 96 -2.32 3.26 3.56
N LEU A 97 -2.25 2.06 2.97
CA LEU A 97 -3.04 1.70 1.79
C LEU A 97 -4.53 1.73 2.10
N VAL A 98 -4.95 1.34 3.30
CA VAL A 98 -6.35 1.44 3.74
C VAL A 98 -6.67 2.86 4.18
N ARG A 99 -5.77 3.48 4.96
CA ARG A 99 -5.95 4.83 5.51
C ARG A 99 -6.23 5.87 4.43
N PHE A 100 -5.54 5.80 3.30
CA PHE A 100 -5.72 6.75 2.19
C PHE A 100 -6.62 6.23 1.07
N GLY A 101 -7.24 5.06 1.22
CA GLY A 101 -8.24 4.54 0.30
C GLY A 101 -7.70 3.87 -0.96
N ILE A 102 -6.49 3.32 -0.93
CA ILE A 102 -5.91 2.52 -2.01
C ILE A 102 -6.38 1.06 -1.95
N ARG A 103 -6.58 0.52 -0.74
CA ARG A 103 -7.13 -0.84 -0.50
C ARG A 103 -8.32 -0.77 0.44
N GLY A 104 -9.20 -1.76 0.33
CA GLY A 104 -10.29 -1.95 1.29
C GLY A 104 -9.77 -2.51 2.62
N PRO A 105 -10.41 -2.19 3.76
CA PRO A 105 -10.00 -2.71 5.07
C PRO A 105 -10.13 -4.24 5.19
N ASN A 106 -11.01 -4.84 4.38
CA ASN A 106 -11.26 -6.28 4.31
C ASN A 106 -10.51 -6.97 3.15
N ASP A 107 -9.52 -6.31 2.56
CA ASP A 107 -8.67 -6.94 1.56
C ASP A 107 -7.93 -8.16 2.19
N PRO A 108 -7.96 -9.35 1.55
CA PRO A 108 -7.34 -10.54 2.14
C PRO A 108 -5.85 -10.40 2.43
N ILE A 109 -5.10 -9.66 1.61
CA ILE A 109 -3.66 -9.46 1.81
C ILE A 109 -3.40 -8.51 2.97
N ILE A 110 -4.25 -7.49 3.14
CA ILE A 110 -4.23 -6.66 4.35
C ILE A 110 -4.44 -7.55 5.58
N GLN A 111 -5.46 -8.41 5.59
CA GLN A 111 -5.77 -9.29 6.73
C GLN A 111 -4.69 -10.32 7.04
N ASP A 112 -4.09 -10.93 6.01
CA ASP A 112 -2.96 -11.83 6.18
C ASP A 112 -1.73 -11.09 6.75
N SER A 113 -1.49 -9.86 6.28
CA SER A 113 -0.37 -9.03 6.75
C SER A 113 -0.56 -8.55 8.19
N LEU A 114 -1.80 -8.29 8.62
CA LEU A 114 -2.12 -7.98 10.02
C LEU A 114 -1.70 -9.12 10.94
N GLN A 115 -2.06 -10.35 10.61
CA GLN A 115 -1.74 -11.52 11.42
C GLN A 115 -0.23 -11.71 11.54
N VAL A 116 0.52 -11.47 10.46
CA VAL A 116 1.99 -11.56 10.47
C VAL A 116 2.61 -10.44 11.31
N VAL A 117 2.18 -9.19 11.10
CA VAL A 117 2.65 -8.05 11.90
C VAL A 117 2.32 -8.20 13.37
N ASP A 118 1.14 -8.70 13.71
CA ASP A 118 0.74 -8.89 15.09
C ASP A 118 1.55 -10.01 15.75
N ALA A 119 1.82 -11.11 15.04
CA ALA A 119 2.65 -12.20 15.55
C ALA A 119 4.11 -11.78 15.80
N VAL A 120 4.63 -10.81 15.03
CA VAL A 120 6.06 -10.45 15.03
C VAL A 120 6.36 -9.16 15.80
N LEU A 121 5.48 -8.17 15.72
CA LEU A 121 5.76 -6.79 16.15
C LEU A 121 4.89 -6.31 17.31
N LYS A 122 3.75 -6.96 17.57
CA LYS A 122 2.85 -6.55 18.64
C LYS A 122 3.44 -6.86 20.01
N VAL A 123 3.21 -5.94 20.95
CA VAL A 123 3.49 -6.07 22.36
C VAL A 123 2.21 -5.74 23.11
N ASP A 124 1.70 -6.71 23.86
CA ASP A 124 0.57 -6.51 24.77
C ASP A 124 1.10 -6.01 26.12
N THR A 125 0.84 -4.74 26.43
CA THR A 125 1.24 -4.11 27.69
C THR A 125 0.04 -3.94 28.63
N PRO A 126 0.24 -3.67 29.93
CA PRO A 126 -0.86 -3.34 30.83
C PRO A 126 -1.67 -2.10 30.41
N ALA A 127 -1.05 -1.16 29.69
CA ALA A 127 -1.70 0.03 29.17
C ALA A 127 -2.58 -0.26 27.93
N GLY A 128 -2.24 -1.32 27.17
CA GLY A 128 -2.89 -1.72 25.93
C GLY A 128 -1.89 -2.24 24.89
N PRO A 129 -2.34 -2.59 23.67
CA PRO A 129 -1.47 -3.09 22.63
C PRO A 129 -0.65 -1.95 22.00
N VAL A 130 0.60 -2.26 21.66
CA VAL A 130 1.54 -1.36 20.97
C VAL A 130 2.43 -2.16 20.03
N TRP A 131 2.97 -1.55 18.98
CA TRP A 131 3.76 -2.25 17.97
C TRP A 131 5.17 -1.69 17.86
N ARG A 132 6.13 -2.55 17.56
CA ARG A 132 7.45 -2.14 17.06
C ARG A 132 7.34 -1.70 15.61
N ARG A 133 8.24 -0.83 15.15
CA ARG A 133 8.24 -0.37 13.75
C ARG A 133 8.43 -1.51 12.76
N TYR A 134 9.45 -2.33 12.97
CA TYR A 134 9.75 -3.51 12.15
C TYR A 134 10.64 -4.48 12.95
N ASN A 135 10.76 -5.73 12.51
CA ASN A 135 11.57 -6.72 13.23
C ASN A 135 13.07 -6.43 13.04
N HIS A 136 13.85 -6.65 14.11
CA HIS A 136 15.28 -6.31 14.20
C HIS A 136 15.58 -4.81 14.12
N ASP A 137 14.59 -3.96 14.38
CA ASP A 137 14.81 -2.54 14.58
C ASP A 137 15.77 -2.28 15.75
N GLY A 138 16.77 -1.43 15.53
CA GLY A 138 17.84 -1.15 16.48
C GLY A 138 17.86 0.29 16.99
N PHE A 139 16.89 1.12 16.60
CA PHE A 139 16.84 2.51 17.05
C PHE A 139 16.08 2.62 18.37
N GLY A 140 16.83 2.50 19.47
CA GLY A 140 16.36 2.64 20.84
C GLY A 140 17.44 2.34 21.87
N GLN A 141 17.06 2.27 23.14
CA GLN A 141 17.99 1.98 24.23
C GLN A 141 18.69 0.63 24.07
N HIS A 142 19.81 0.47 24.76
CA HIS A 142 20.46 -0.82 24.93
C HIS A 142 19.63 -1.73 25.83
N GLN A 143 19.93 -3.03 25.79
CA GLN A 143 19.26 -4.04 26.63
C GLN A 143 19.37 -3.74 28.13
N ASP A 144 20.44 -3.07 28.58
CA ASP A 144 20.67 -2.66 29.97
C ASP A 144 20.04 -1.30 30.32
N GLY A 145 19.22 -0.75 29.42
CA GLY A 145 18.57 0.54 29.55
C GLY A 145 19.50 1.75 29.33
N THR A 146 20.76 1.56 28.95
CA THR A 146 21.62 2.71 28.62
C THR A 146 21.16 3.40 27.34
N SER A 147 21.44 4.71 27.27
CA SER A 147 20.99 5.55 26.16
C SER A 147 21.51 5.06 24.81
N TYR A 148 20.65 5.18 23.80
CA TYR A 148 21.00 4.97 22.41
C TYR A 148 22.23 5.81 22.00
N ASN A 149 23.19 5.19 21.34
CA ASN A 149 24.44 5.83 20.90
C ASN A 149 24.84 5.45 19.47
N GLY A 150 23.86 5.08 18.64
CA GLY A 150 24.06 4.66 17.24
C GLY A 150 23.53 3.26 16.94
N TRP A 151 23.35 2.43 17.98
CA TRP A 151 22.72 1.12 17.92
C TRP A 151 22.00 0.81 19.25
N GLY A 152 21.12 -0.19 19.24
CA GLY A 152 20.36 -0.61 20.41
C GLY A 152 19.27 -1.62 20.02
N ILE A 153 18.14 -1.57 20.73
CA ILE A 153 16.94 -2.36 20.44
C ILE A 153 15.78 -1.38 20.29
N GLY A 154 15.09 -1.41 19.16
CA GLY A 154 13.92 -0.60 18.86
C GLY A 154 12.70 -1.05 19.70
N PRO A 155 12.25 -0.26 20.69
CA PRO A 155 11.08 -0.55 21.50
C PRO A 155 9.80 -0.27 20.71
N ALA A 156 8.66 -0.49 21.33
CA ALA A 156 7.35 -0.26 20.72
C ALA A 156 6.96 1.23 20.69
N TRP A 157 6.18 1.64 19.68
CA TRP A 157 5.84 3.03 19.37
C TRP A 157 4.35 3.28 19.55
N PRO A 158 3.92 4.13 20.51
CA PRO A 158 2.51 4.41 20.75
C PRO A 158 1.76 4.90 19.51
N MET A 159 2.39 5.67 18.61
CA MET A 159 1.69 6.15 17.41
C MET A 159 1.16 5.01 16.53
N LEU A 160 1.84 3.86 16.50
CA LEU A 160 1.39 2.70 15.70
C LEU A 160 0.11 2.08 16.26
N THR A 161 -0.17 2.26 17.56
CA THR A 161 -1.46 1.93 18.17
C THR A 161 -2.58 2.81 17.60
N ALA A 162 -2.30 4.08 17.33
CA ALA A 162 -3.27 4.98 16.71
C ALA A 162 -3.55 4.60 15.26
N GLU A 163 -2.50 4.31 14.46
CA GLU A 163 -2.64 3.84 13.07
C GLU A 163 -3.45 2.54 12.98
N ARG A 164 -3.17 1.58 13.88
CA ARG A 164 -4.00 0.37 14.03
C ARG A 164 -5.44 0.73 14.38
N GLY A 165 -5.68 1.62 15.33
CA GLY A 165 -7.04 2.04 15.71
C GLY A 165 -7.83 2.66 14.56
N ILE A 166 -7.17 3.44 13.69
CA ILE A 166 -7.79 4.00 12.47
C ILE A 166 -8.15 2.88 11.50
N TYR A 167 -7.27 1.89 11.31
CA TYR A 167 -7.57 0.70 10.52
C TYR A 167 -8.78 -0.08 11.07
N GLU A 168 -8.81 -0.36 12.38
CA GLU A 168 -9.90 -1.10 13.00
C GLU A 168 -11.24 -0.40 12.83
N LEU A 169 -11.27 0.93 13.00
CA LEU A 169 -12.45 1.74 12.71
C LEU A 169 -12.87 1.61 11.24
N ALA A 170 -11.92 1.67 10.30
CA ALA A 170 -12.21 1.51 8.87
C ALA A 170 -12.77 0.10 8.56
N ALA A 171 -12.32 -0.92 9.27
CA ALA A 171 -12.83 -2.29 9.20
C ALA A 171 -14.21 -2.48 9.87
N GLY A 172 -14.73 -1.45 10.56
CA GLY A 172 -16.02 -1.49 11.25
C GLY A 172 -15.95 -2.03 12.68
N HIS A 173 -14.76 -2.05 13.27
CA HIS A 173 -14.52 -2.44 14.66
C HIS A 173 -14.45 -1.22 15.58
N ASP A 174 -14.46 -1.47 16.89
CA ASP A 174 -14.43 -0.43 17.93
C ASP A 174 -13.00 0.16 18.09
N PRO A 175 -12.79 1.48 17.86
CA PRO A 175 -11.50 2.12 18.07
C PRO A 175 -11.17 2.43 19.53
N GLU A 176 -12.15 2.38 20.44
CA GLU A 176 -11.99 2.81 21.84
C GLU A 176 -10.81 2.14 22.57
N PRO A 177 -10.51 0.83 22.40
CA PRO A 177 -9.36 0.20 23.05
C PRO A 177 -8.02 0.85 22.68
N TYR A 178 -7.89 1.37 21.45
CA TYR A 178 -6.67 2.02 20.96
C TYR A 178 -6.54 3.44 21.49
N ILE A 179 -7.67 4.16 21.60
CA ILE A 179 -7.73 5.48 22.26
C ILE A 179 -7.28 5.34 23.71
N ARG A 180 -7.84 4.37 24.46
CA ARG A 180 -7.48 4.12 25.85
C ARG A 180 -6.01 3.72 26.01
N ALA A 181 -5.48 2.91 25.11
CA ALA A 181 -4.08 2.55 25.12
C ALA A 181 -3.17 3.80 25.00
N LEU A 182 -3.47 4.70 24.06
CA LEU A 182 -2.72 5.95 23.89
C LEU A 182 -2.83 6.87 25.11
N GLU A 183 -4.02 7.00 25.70
CA GLU A 183 -4.23 7.77 26.93
C GLU A 183 -3.40 7.19 28.10
N ASN A 184 -3.28 5.87 28.19
CA ASN A 184 -2.50 5.20 29.23
C ASN A 184 -0.98 5.25 28.99
N PHE A 185 -0.54 5.32 27.72
CA PHE A 185 0.87 5.55 27.38
C PHE A 185 1.30 7.02 27.61
N ALA A 186 0.35 7.94 27.70
CA ALA A 186 0.66 9.33 27.97
C ALA A 186 1.14 9.51 29.42
N GLY A 187 2.25 10.22 29.60
CA GLY A 187 2.78 10.55 30.91
C GLY A 187 2.66 12.03 31.26
N GLY A 188 2.86 12.36 32.53
CA GLY A 188 2.86 13.73 33.05
C GLY A 188 1.55 14.47 32.76
N ILE A 189 1.63 15.52 31.93
CA ILE A 189 0.50 16.38 31.56
C ILE A 189 -0.28 15.90 30.33
N GLY A 190 -0.19 14.61 29.97
CA GLY A 190 -0.81 14.04 28.76
C GLY A 190 0.12 14.00 27.55
N LEU A 191 1.43 13.86 27.78
CA LEU A 191 2.42 13.82 26.71
C LEU A 191 2.63 12.37 26.26
N ILE A 192 2.27 12.04 25.02
CA ILE A 192 2.52 10.73 24.41
C ILE A 192 3.99 10.65 23.96
N PRO A 193 4.77 9.67 24.42
CA PRO A 193 6.17 9.52 24.04
C PRO A 193 6.31 8.92 22.63
N GLU A 194 7.50 9.04 22.07
CA GLU A 194 7.87 8.36 20.82
C GLU A 194 7.89 6.84 21.01
N GLN A 195 8.42 6.36 22.14
CA GLN A 195 8.66 4.95 22.41
C GLN A 195 8.25 4.61 23.85
N VAL A 196 7.79 3.38 24.04
CA VAL A 196 7.52 2.78 25.35
C VAL A 196 8.40 1.54 25.57
N TRP A 197 8.80 1.33 26.82
CA TRP A 197 9.66 0.21 27.20
C TRP A 197 8.89 -1.10 27.05
N ASP A 198 9.42 -2.02 26.24
CA ASP A 198 8.73 -3.26 25.86
C ASP A 198 9.51 -4.52 26.27
N ALA A 199 10.42 -4.38 27.23
CA ALA A 199 11.19 -5.44 27.86
C ALA A 199 10.86 -5.52 29.37
N PRO A 200 11.37 -6.54 30.10
CA PRO A 200 11.15 -6.63 31.55
C PRO A 200 11.59 -5.36 32.29
N ASP A 201 10.95 -5.09 33.42
CA ASP A 201 11.26 -3.93 34.26
C ASP A 201 12.76 -3.84 34.59
N LEU A 202 13.29 -2.61 34.54
CA LEU A 202 14.63 -2.27 34.99
C LEU A 202 14.54 -1.17 36.07
N PRO A 203 14.27 -1.54 37.34
CA PRO A 203 14.07 -0.55 38.42
C PRO A 203 15.26 0.39 38.63
N GLU A 204 16.50 -0.12 38.48
CA GLU A 204 17.76 0.63 38.56
C GLU A 204 17.86 1.76 37.50
N ARG A 205 17.07 1.66 36.42
CA ARG A 205 16.99 2.62 35.31
C ARG A 205 15.65 3.36 35.25
N HIS A 206 14.75 3.07 36.18
CA HIS A 206 13.37 3.57 36.20
C HIS A 206 12.54 3.19 34.96
N PHE A 207 12.88 2.09 34.27
CA PHE A 207 12.02 1.58 33.19
C PHE A 207 11.04 0.54 33.73
N VAL A 208 9.79 0.70 33.34
CA VAL A 208 8.68 -0.21 33.65
C VAL A 208 8.08 -0.66 32.32
N PHE A 209 7.71 -1.94 32.21
CA PHE A 209 7.08 -2.48 31.01
C PHE A 209 5.79 -1.71 30.66
N GLY A 210 5.75 -1.14 29.45
CA GLY A 210 4.70 -0.25 28.96
C GLY A 210 4.85 1.22 29.35
N GLY A 211 5.87 1.58 30.15
CA GLY A 211 6.17 2.96 30.53
C GLY A 211 7.04 3.69 29.51
N GLU A 212 7.26 4.99 29.70
CA GLU A 212 8.09 5.79 28.79
C GLU A 212 9.55 5.33 28.75
N THR A 213 10.19 5.48 27.59
CA THR A 213 11.66 5.38 27.49
C THR A 213 12.31 6.76 27.60
N GLY A 214 13.64 6.81 27.48
CA GLY A 214 14.38 8.06 27.31
C GLY A 214 14.31 8.69 25.91
N ALA A 215 13.41 8.22 25.04
CA ALA A 215 13.17 8.81 23.71
C ALA A 215 12.40 10.14 23.80
N ALA A 216 12.07 10.75 22.65
CA ALA A 216 11.38 12.03 22.62
C ALA A 216 10.00 11.96 23.31
N MET A 217 9.73 12.91 24.21
CA MET A 217 8.43 13.06 24.85
C MET A 217 8.15 14.57 25.08
N PRO A 218 7.12 15.16 24.43
CA PRO A 218 6.20 14.49 23.51
C PRO A 218 6.83 14.23 22.13
N LEU A 219 6.32 13.22 21.43
CA LEU A 219 6.42 13.17 19.97
C LEU A 219 5.20 13.87 19.36
N VAL A 220 5.39 15.00 18.67
CA VAL A 220 4.28 15.76 18.05
C VAL A 220 3.50 14.91 17.03
N TRP A 221 4.17 13.97 16.36
CA TRP A 221 3.50 13.01 15.50
C TRP A 221 2.56 12.09 16.28
N ALA A 222 3.02 11.46 17.37
CA ALA A 222 2.14 10.61 18.20
C ALA A 222 0.93 11.39 18.75
N GLN A 223 1.12 12.66 19.11
CA GLN A 223 0.02 13.56 19.50
C GLN A 223 -0.98 13.80 18.37
N ALA A 224 -0.48 14.04 17.15
CA ALA A 224 -1.34 14.23 15.98
C ALA A 224 -2.13 12.94 15.66
N GLU A 225 -1.49 11.77 15.73
CA GLU A 225 -2.15 10.48 15.52
C GLU A 225 -3.26 10.20 16.53
N TYR A 226 -3.04 10.52 17.80
CA TYR A 226 -4.09 10.45 18.81
C TYR A 226 -5.29 11.34 18.48
N ILE A 227 -5.06 12.60 18.09
CA ILE A 227 -6.12 13.53 17.71
C ILE A 227 -6.89 13.02 16.47
N LYS A 228 -6.18 12.50 15.46
CA LYS A 228 -6.79 11.93 14.25
C LYS A 228 -7.64 10.70 14.56
N LEU A 229 -7.18 9.81 15.45
CA LEU A 229 -7.97 8.66 15.90
C LEU A 229 -9.23 9.12 16.64
N CYS A 230 -9.11 10.03 17.60
CA CYS A 230 -10.24 10.59 18.35
C CYS A 230 -11.25 11.28 17.41
N ARG A 231 -10.77 12.06 16.44
CA ARG A 231 -11.62 12.69 15.42
C ARG A 231 -12.35 11.63 14.59
N SER A 232 -11.64 10.60 14.14
CA SER A 232 -12.21 9.52 13.33
C SER A 232 -13.27 8.74 14.11
N ALA A 233 -13.00 8.42 15.37
CA ALA A 233 -13.96 7.76 16.26
C ALA A 233 -15.22 8.61 16.48
N ALA A 234 -15.07 9.92 16.71
CA ALA A 234 -16.20 10.84 16.85
C ALA A 234 -17.06 10.93 15.58
N ASP A 235 -16.43 10.85 14.40
CA ASP A 235 -17.12 10.86 13.10
C ASP A 235 -17.68 9.48 12.71
N GLY A 236 -17.29 8.41 13.41
CA GLY A 236 -17.63 7.02 13.06
C GLY A 236 -17.00 6.54 11.75
N LYS A 237 -15.97 7.23 11.25
CA LYS A 237 -15.26 6.90 10.00
C LYS A 237 -13.84 7.46 10.01
N ASN A 238 -12.95 6.86 9.22
CA ASN A 238 -11.60 7.37 9.00
C ASN A 238 -11.65 8.81 8.46
N SER A 239 -11.14 9.77 9.25
CA SER A 239 -11.15 11.19 8.90
C SER A 239 -10.09 11.61 7.87
N GLU A 240 -9.13 10.75 7.58
CA GLU A 240 -8.06 10.98 6.59
C GLU A 240 -8.29 10.29 5.26
N LEU A 241 -9.45 9.63 5.10
CA LEU A 241 -9.80 8.99 3.84
C LEU A 241 -9.82 10.01 2.70
N ILE A 242 -9.03 9.76 1.66
CA ILE A 242 -9.00 10.60 0.47
C ILE A 242 -10.07 10.10 -0.51
N GLU A 243 -11.24 10.73 -0.50
CA GLU A 243 -12.41 10.26 -1.27
C GLU A 243 -12.12 10.01 -2.77
N PRO A 244 -11.44 10.90 -3.53
CA PRO A 244 -11.12 10.60 -4.93
C PRO A 244 -10.24 9.35 -5.13
N VAL A 245 -9.38 9.02 -4.17
CA VAL A 245 -8.54 7.81 -4.20
C VAL A 245 -9.38 6.59 -3.88
N TYR A 246 -10.18 6.65 -2.81
CA TYR A 246 -11.09 5.58 -2.41
C TYR A 246 -12.13 5.26 -3.49
N ASP A 247 -12.72 6.30 -4.09
CA ASP A 247 -13.63 6.18 -5.21
C ASP A 247 -12.99 5.41 -6.36
N ARG A 248 -11.74 5.74 -6.67
CA ARG A 248 -11.04 5.18 -7.82
C ARG A 248 -10.57 3.74 -7.62
N TYR A 249 -10.09 3.38 -6.44
CA TYR A 249 -9.40 2.11 -6.21
C TYR A 249 -10.19 1.10 -5.37
N VAL A 250 -11.16 1.57 -4.57
CA VAL A 250 -11.93 0.68 -3.67
C VAL A 250 -13.41 0.63 -4.06
N ARG A 251 -14.03 1.78 -4.35
CA ARG A 251 -15.48 1.88 -4.65
C ARG A 251 -15.79 1.52 -6.10
N ASP A 252 -14.96 1.97 -7.05
CA ASP A 252 -15.13 1.71 -8.47
C ASP A 252 -14.40 0.42 -8.89
N HIS A 253 -15.18 -0.62 -9.15
CA HIS A 253 -14.66 -1.94 -9.57
C HIS A 253 -14.39 -2.05 -11.08
N ARG A 254 -14.41 -0.94 -11.83
CA ARG A 254 -14.05 -0.97 -13.25
C ARG A 254 -12.57 -1.34 -13.41
N GLU A 255 -12.30 -2.34 -14.23
CA GLU A 255 -10.94 -2.66 -14.63
C GLU A 255 -10.27 -1.44 -15.26
N ARG A 256 -9.04 -1.17 -14.80
CA ARG A 256 -8.20 -0.12 -15.38
C ARG A 256 -7.41 -0.69 -16.55
N PRO A 257 -7.20 0.08 -17.62
CA PRO A 257 -6.31 -0.34 -18.69
C PRO A 257 -4.93 -0.70 -18.12
N ALA A 258 -4.41 -1.87 -18.48
CA ALA A 258 -3.07 -2.26 -18.08
C ALA A 258 -2.06 -1.28 -18.69
N ILE A 259 -1.14 -0.80 -17.87
CA ILE A 259 -0.06 0.10 -18.28
C ILE A 259 1.26 -0.40 -17.70
N GLU A 260 2.31 -0.33 -18.51
CA GLU A 260 3.68 -0.58 -18.10
C GLU A 260 4.55 0.60 -18.52
N ILE A 261 5.46 1.00 -17.64
CA ILE A 261 6.30 2.19 -17.84
C ILE A 261 7.75 1.77 -17.98
N TRP A 262 8.34 2.13 -19.12
CA TRP A 262 9.77 2.06 -19.37
C TRP A 262 10.38 3.45 -19.24
N LYS A 263 11.51 3.53 -18.54
CA LYS A 263 12.33 4.73 -18.37
C LYS A 263 13.78 4.35 -18.15
N SER A 264 14.71 5.29 -18.27
CA SER A 264 16.15 5.01 -18.17
C SER A 264 16.55 4.28 -16.88
N ASN A 265 15.87 4.55 -15.75
CA ASN A 265 16.08 3.89 -14.46
C ASN A 265 15.12 2.71 -14.15
N ARG A 266 14.25 2.33 -15.08
CA ARG A 266 13.39 1.13 -15.00
C ARG A 266 13.19 0.59 -16.42
N GLN A 267 14.07 -0.32 -16.82
CA GLN A 267 14.10 -0.89 -18.16
C GLN A 267 13.51 -2.29 -18.12
N ILE A 268 12.17 -2.39 -18.09
CA ILE A 268 11.48 -3.68 -18.09
C ILE A 268 11.93 -4.54 -19.27
N ALA A 269 12.19 -5.81 -19.03
CA ALA A 269 12.62 -6.75 -20.06
C ALA A 269 11.44 -7.40 -20.80
N THR A 270 10.26 -7.41 -20.18
CA THR A 270 9.06 -8.05 -20.72
C THR A 270 7.81 -7.20 -20.48
N VAL A 271 6.81 -7.38 -21.34
CA VAL A 271 5.48 -6.76 -21.21
C VAL A 271 4.41 -7.71 -21.73
N SER A 272 3.23 -7.72 -21.12
CA SER A 272 2.12 -8.56 -21.60
C SER A 272 1.42 -7.94 -22.80
N SER A 273 0.96 -8.78 -23.73
CA SER A 273 0.13 -8.37 -24.87
C SER A 273 -1.11 -7.56 -24.43
N GLY A 274 -1.46 -6.51 -25.15
CA GLY A 274 -2.63 -5.66 -24.83
C GLY A 274 -2.42 -4.67 -23.68
N THR A 275 -1.21 -4.60 -23.10
CA THR A 275 -0.81 -3.54 -22.18
C THR A 275 -0.41 -2.28 -22.95
N ARG A 276 -0.71 -1.10 -22.40
CA ARG A 276 -0.16 0.16 -22.89
C ARG A 276 1.27 0.29 -22.41
N LEU A 277 2.24 0.29 -23.33
CA LEU A 277 3.64 0.50 -23.00
C LEU A 277 3.97 1.98 -23.12
N ARG A 278 4.23 2.64 -21.99
CA ARG A 278 4.65 4.05 -21.96
C ARG A 278 6.17 4.14 -21.88
N ILE A 279 6.79 4.71 -22.91
CA ILE A 279 8.21 5.08 -22.91
C ILE A 279 8.29 6.55 -22.49
N GLN A 280 9.02 6.86 -21.42
CA GLN A 280 9.13 8.24 -20.92
C GLN A 280 10.57 8.70 -20.64
N ALA A 281 10.82 9.99 -20.82
CA ALA A 281 12.10 10.64 -20.60
C ALA A 281 11.95 12.10 -20.14
N GLY A 282 13.05 12.72 -19.70
CA GLY A 282 13.08 14.12 -19.25
C GLY A 282 13.40 15.15 -20.34
N SER A 283 13.57 14.71 -21.59
CA SER A 283 13.91 15.58 -22.73
C SER A 283 13.09 15.17 -23.95
N PRO A 284 12.71 16.09 -24.85
CA PRO A 284 11.97 15.76 -26.07
C PRO A 284 12.74 14.77 -26.95
N PHE A 285 12.04 13.73 -27.39
CA PHE A 285 12.58 12.68 -28.24
C PHE A 285 11.63 12.31 -29.38
N LEU A 286 12.21 11.79 -30.46
CA LEU A 286 11.53 10.96 -31.43
C LEU A 286 11.86 9.50 -31.09
N LEU A 287 10.83 8.69 -30.90
CA LEU A 287 10.97 7.26 -30.70
C LEU A 287 10.97 6.56 -32.05
N HIS A 288 12.10 5.96 -32.41
CA HIS A 288 12.22 5.08 -33.56
C HIS A 288 12.01 3.65 -33.08
N TRP A 289 10.97 2.96 -33.56
CA TRP A 289 10.59 1.66 -33.02
C TRP A 289 10.03 0.70 -34.07
N THR A 290 10.08 -0.59 -33.75
CA THR A 290 9.61 -1.71 -34.58
C THR A 290 9.00 -2.81 -33.70
N ALA A 291 8.13 -3.60 -34.29
CA ALA A 291 7.58 -4.83 -33.71
C ALA A 291 7.87 -6.07 -34.58
N ASP A 292 8.72 -5.94 -35.61
CA ASP A 292 8.99 -6.98 -36.61
C ASP A 292 10.47 -6.99 -37.05
N GLU A 293 11.37 -6.82 -36.07
CA GLU A 293 12.82 -6.90 -36.26
C GLU A 293 13.33 -5.94 -37.35
N TRP A 294 12.81 -4.70 -37.35
CA TRP A 294 13.16 -3.61 -38.27
C TRP A 294 12.78 -3.85 -39.73
N THR A 295 11.95 -4.85 -40.02
CA THR A 295 11.37 -5.02 -41.37
C THR A 295 10.49 -3.81 -41.70
N HIS A 296 9.71 -3.34 -40.73
CA HIS A 296 9.02 -2.07 -40.74
C HIS A 296 9.39 -1.28 -39.48
N TYR A 297 9.31 0.04 -39.56
CA TYR A 297 9.54 0.92 -38.42
C TYR A 297 8.54 2.06 -38.38
N SER A 298 8.43 2.68 -37.22
CA SER A 298 7.64 3.87 -36.98
C SER A 298 8.45 4.88 -36.19
N ASP A 299 8.30 6.14 -36.56
CA ASP A 299 8.89 7.29 -35.89
C ASP A 299 7.77 8.07 -35.20
N THR A 300 7.79 8.09 -33.86
CA THR A 300 6.73 8.72 -33.04
C THR A 300 7.32 9.81 -32.18
N HIS A 301 6.84 11.05 -32.35
CA HIS A 301 7.26 12.16 -31.51
C HIS A 301 6.68 12.01 -30.10
N SER A 302 7.49 12.32 -29.10
CA SER A 302 7.02 12.42 -27.71
C SER A 302 5.96 13.50 -27.54
N ASN A 303 5.07 13.26 -26.58
CA ASN A 303 4.10 14.21 -26.10
C ASN A 303 4.60 14.83 -24.80
N ARG A 304 4.46 16.15 -24.70
CA ARG A 304 4.89 16.91 -23.53
C ARG A 304 3.76 17.05 -22.51
N THR A 305 4.11 16.87 -21.25
CA THR A 305 3.26 17.23 -20.10
C THR A 305 3.69 18.59 -19.53
N SER A 306 2.83 19.25 -18.74
CA SER A 306 3.22 20.48 -18.02
C SER A 306 4.20 20.24 -16.86
N LEU A 307 4.57 18.98 -16.60
CA LEU A 307 5.53 18.55 -15.58
C LEU A 307 6.94 18.32 -16.14
N ASP A 308 7.22 18.79 -17.35
CA ASP A 308 8.49 18.58 -18.06
C ASP A 308 8.86 17.09 -18.22
N ILE A 309 7.84 16.24 -18.38
CA ILE A 309 7.98 14.83 -18.74
C ILE A 309 7.48 14.64 -20.17
N GLU A 310 8.29 13.96 -20.97
CA GLU A 310 8.02 13.61 -22.36
C GLU A 310 7.73 12.10 -22.45
N PHE A 311 6.70 11.72 -23.21
CA PHE A 311 6.31 10.31 -23.30
C PHE A 311 5.73 9.90 -24.66
N VAL A 312 5.85 8.61 -24.97
CA VAL A 312 5.18 7.95 -26.09
C VAL A 312 4.45 6.72 -25.54
N ASP A 313 3.17 6.58 -25.88
CA ASP A 313 2.38 5.39 -25.60
C ASP A 313 2.35 4.49 -26.84
N LEU A 314 2.85 3.27 -26.68
CA LEU A 314 2.83 2.23 -27.70
C LEU A 314 1.73 1.21 -27.38
N PRO A 315 0.86 0.85 -28.34
CA PRO A 315 -0.01 -0.30 -28.19
C PRO A 315 0.85 -1.56 -28.32
N VAL A 316 0.92 -2.39 -27.26
CA VAL A 316 1.59 -3.69 -27.36
C VAL A 316 0.66 -4.63 -28.14
N PRO A 317 1.02 -5.05 -29.37
CA PRO A 317 0.12 -5.83 -30.19
C PRO A 317 0.02 -7.27 -29.69
N GLU A 318 -0.99 -8.02 -30.16
CA GLU A 318 -1.20 -9.42 -29.74
C GLU A 318 -0.18 -10.41 -30.31
N LYS A 319 0.52 -10.05 -31.39
CA LYS A 319 1.29 -10.97 -32.24
C LYS A 319 2.79 -10.73 -32.43
N PRO A 320 3.43 -9.61 -32.04
CA PRO A 320 4.89 -9.56 -32.06
C PRO A 320 5.43 -10.27 -30.82
N ASP A 321 6.58 -10.91 -30.99
CA ASP A 321 7.32 -11.52 -29.88
C ASP A 321 8.19 -10.46 -29.15
N THR A 322 8.51 -9.35 -29.82
CA THR A 322 9.47 -8.35 -29.35
C THR A 322 9.13 -6.95 -29.88
N ILE A 323 9.25 -5.94 -29.02
CA ILE A 323 9.30 -4.53 -29.40
C ILE A 323 10.75 -4.06 -29.27
N ARG A 324 11.30 -3.46 -30.34
CA ARG A 324 12.60 -2.79 -30.31
C ARG A 324 12.44 -1.31 -30.53
N PHE A 325 13.25 -0.50 -29.85
CA PHE A 325 13.23 0.95 -30.03
C PHE A 325 14.55 1.61 -29.69
N THR A 326 14.73 2.81 -30.20
CA THR A 326 15.82 3.72 -29.84
C THR A 326 15.32 5.16 -29.86
N PHE A 327 16.13 6.09 -29.35
CA PHE A 327 15.79 7.50 -29.24
C PHE A 327 16.62 8.33 -30.21
N LEU A 328 15.96 9.26 -30.89
CA LEU A 328 16.61 10.48 -31.40
C LEU A 328 16.27 11.62 -30.43
N TRP A 329 17.26 12.09 -29.68
CA TRP A 329 17.13 13.20 -28.73
C TRP A 329 17.07 14.52 -29.50
N LEU A 330 15.90 15.16 -29.52
CA LEU A 330 15.61 16.28 -30.43
C LEU A 330 16.38 17.55 -30.06
N THR A 331 16.59 17.80 -28.77
CA THR A 331 17.37 18.94 -28.29
C THR A 331 18.84 18.85 -28.72
N GLU A 332 19.40 17.66 -28.72
CA GLU A 332 20.81 17.40 -29.04
C GLU A 332 21.03 17.05 -30.51
N ASN A 333 19.95 16.75 -31.24
CA ASN A 333 19.95 16.12 -32.55
C ASN A 333 20.88 14.90 -32.60
N ARG A 334 20.75 14.01 -31.61
CA ARG A 334 21.67 12.90 -31.37
C ARG A 334 20.91 11.60 -31.19
N TRP A 335 21.32 10.57 -31.92
CA TRP A 335 20.85 9.20 -31.68
C TRP A 335 21.41 8.64 -30.37
N GLU A 336 20.61 7.85 -29.67
CA GLU A 336 21.00 7.16 -28.44
C GLU A 336 22.23 6.26 -28.64
N GLY A 337 22.41 5.71 -29.84
CA GLY A 337 23.56 4.88 -30.22
C GLY A 337 23.44 3.41 -29.83
N LYS A 338 22.27 2.98 -29.34
CA LYS A 338 21.92 1.58 -29.08
C LYS A 338 20.41 1.37 -29.19
N ASP A 339 20.02 0.12 -29.36
CA ASP A 339 18.62 -0.30 -29.31
C ASP A 339 18.28 -0.88 -27.94
N TYR A 340 17.03 -0.68 -27.54
CA TYR A 340 16.40 -1.34 -26.41
C TYR A 340 15.45 -2.42 -26.91
N GLU A 341 15.29 -3.48 -26.12
CA GLU A 341 14.44 -4.63 -26.43
C GLU A 341 13.47 -4.88 -25.28
N ILE A 342 12.21 -5.11 -25.60
CA ILE A 342 11.19 -5.59 -24.65
C ILE A 342 10.48 -6.78 -25.28
N LYS A 343 10.51 -7.93 -24.60
CA LYS A 343 9.82 -9.15 -25.05
C LYS A 343 8.34 -9.07 -24.73
N VAL A 344 7.51 -9.45 -25.67
CA VAL A 344 6.06 -9.52 -25.49
C VAL A 344 5.67 -10.95 -25.14
N HIS A 345 4.93 -11.13 -24.07
CA HIS A 345 4.35 -12.42 -23.71
C HIS A 345 2.83 -12.37 -23.75
N SER A 346 2.19 -13.51 -24.01
CA SER A 346 0.74 -13.62 -23.95
C SER A 346 0.26 -13.21 -22.57
N ARG A 347 -0.75 -12.35 -22.51
CA ARG A 347 -1.40 -12.01 -21.25
C ARG A 347 -2.06 -13.27 -20.69
N GLU A 348 -1.51 -13.82 -19.62
CA GLU A 348 -2.22 -14.84 -18.86
C GLU A 348 -3.54 -14.23 -18.40
N ALA A 349 -4.64 -14.95 -18.60
CA ALA A 349 -5.92 -14.53 -18.04
C ALA A 349 -5.70 -14.35 -16.53
N SER A 350 -5.89 -13.14 -16.03
CA SER A 350 -5.78 -12.83 -14.62
C SER A 350 -6.66 -13.83 -13.87
N ASN A 351 -6.05 -14.78 -13.17
CA ASN A 351 -6.74 -15.54 -12.16
C ASN A 351 -7.14 -14.53 -11.09
N ALA A 352 -8.35 -14.00 -11.24
CA ALA A 352 -9.07 -13.28 -10.21
C ALA A 352 -9.41 -14.25 -9.07
N THR A 353 -8.40 -14.83 -8.43
CA THR A 353 -8.55 -15.40 -7.09
C THR A 353 -8.43 -14.25 -6.11
N GLY A 354 -9.58 -13.63 -5.79
CA GLY A 354 -9.65 -12.65 -4.72
C GLY A 354 -10.79 -11.62 -4.80
N ASN A 355 -11.69 -11.66 -5.78
CA ASN A 355 -12.90 -10.83 -5.73
C ASN A 355 -14.13 -11.64 -6.15
N GLY A 356 -14.68 -12.36 -5.17
CA GLY A 356 -15.87 -13.17 -5.32
C GLY A 356 -16.48 -13.44 -3.95
N GLY A 357 -17.27 -12.49 -3.46
CA GLY A 357 -18.12 -12.69 -2.30
C GLY A 357 -19.14 -13.79 -2.58
N ALA A 358 -18.80 -15.05 -2.26
CA ALA A 358 -19.76 -16.12 -2.17
C ALA A 358 -20.55 -15.96 -0.87
N ARG A 359 -21.67 -15.24 -0.93
CA ARG A 359 -22.72 -15.35 0.09
C ARG A 359 -23.25 -16.78 0.06
N GLN A 360 -23.05 -17.51 1.15
CA GLN A 360 -23.77 -18.74 1.44
C GLN A 360 -25.25 -18.42 1.63
N ASP A 361 -26.07 -18.74 0.62
CA ASP A 361 -27.51 -18.94 0.82
C ASP A 361 -27.70 -20.25 1.59
N GLY A 362 -27.98 -20.13 2.88
CA GLY A 362 -28.37 -21.25 3.74
C GLY A 362 -29.72 -21.80 3.29
N SER A 363 -29.71 -22.95 2.60
CA SER A 363 -30.91 -23.71 2.31
C SER A 363 -31.53 -24.21 3.63
N LYS A 364 -32.74 -23.74 3.94
CA LYS A 364 -33.55 -24.28 5.04
C LYS A 364 -34.12 -25.64 4.65
N HIS A 365 -33.95 -26.59 5.56
CA HIS A 365 -34.61 -27.90 5.58
C HIS A 365 -36.13 -27.80 5.47
N GLY A 366 -36.68 -28.81 4.80
CA GLY A 366 -38.08 -28.90 4.41
C GLY A 366 -39.06 -29.05 5.57
N GLN A 367 -40.23 -28.46 5.37
CA GLN A 367 -41.47 -28.89 5.99
C GLN A 367 -42.61 -28.82 4.95
N THR A 368 -43.41 -29.88 4.97
CA THR A 368 -44.53 -30.27 4.13
C THR A 368 -45.65 -29.21 4.03
N PRO A 369 -46.37 -29.06 2.89
CA PRO A 369 -47.39 -28.02 2.76
C PRO A 369 -48.74 -28.44 3.36
N ALA A 370 -49.28 -27.59 4.24
CA ALA A 370 -50.67 -27.66 4.73
C ALA A 370 -51.57 -26.63 4.01
N GLN A 371 -52.83 -27.01 3.86
CA GLN A 371 -53.86 -26.47 2.96
C GLN A 371 -54.23 -24.99 3.15
N LYS A 372 -54.61 -24.37 2.02
CA LYS A 372 -55.20 -23.04 1.87
C LYS A 372 -56.55 -22.89 2.62
N ARG A 373 -56.74 -21.75 3.29
CA ARG A 373 -58.04 -21.12 3.56
C ARG A 373 -57.99 -19.63 3.17
N PRO A 374 -59.04 -19.04 2.58
CA PRO A 374 -59.00 -17.70 2.01
C PRO A 374 -59.23 -16.62 3.08
N ARG A 375 -58.48 -15.51 3.00
CA ARG A 375 -58.75 -14.30 3.78
C ARG A 375 -59.45 -13.24 2.93
N VAL A 376 -60.53 -12.74 3.51
CA VAL A 376 -61.50 -11.76 3.03
C VAL A 376 -60.85 -10.39 2.80
N HIS A 377 -61.16 -9.75 1.66
CA HIS A 377 -60.83 -8.35 1.39
C HIS A 377 -61.70 -7.40 2.21
N ARG A 378 -61.08 -6.43 2.88
CA ARG A 378 -61.77 -5.27 3.46
C ARG A 378 -61.23 -3.99 2.83
N VAL A 379 -62.07 -3.40 1.98
CA VAL A 379 -61.92 -2.08 1.34
C VAL A 379 -61.98 -1.00 2.41
N ARG A 380 -61.04 -0.04 2.39
CA ARG A 380 -61.14 1.22 3.16
C ARG A 380 -61.39 2.38 2.17
N ARG A 381 -62.56 2.99 2.34
CA ARG A 381 -63.06 4.15 1.59
C ARG A 381 -62.41 5.43 2.12
N VAL A 382 -62.03 6.30 1.20
CA VAL A 382 -61.60 7.68 1.41
C VAL A 382 -62.83 8.55 1.68
N THR A 383 -62.78 9.43 2.69
CA THR A 383 -63.66 10.59 2.79
C THR A 383 -62.84 11.82 3.15
N LYS A 384 -62.88 12.81 2.25
CA LYS A 384 -62.55 14.21 2.50
C LYS A 384 -63.68 14.87 3.29
N SER A 385 -63.35 15.81 4.17
CA SER A 385 -64.20 16.97 4.44
C SER A 385 -63.36 18.11 5.01
N SER A 386 -63.42 19.23 4.31
CA SER A 386 -63.04 20.57 4.72
C SER A 386 -64.00 21.13 5.77
N ASN A 387 -63.47 21.85 6.75
CA ASN A 387 -63.84 23.22 7.12
C ASN A 387 -62.77 23.79 8.05
#